data_AF-A0AAW2SMW3-F1
#
_entry.id   AF-A0AAW2SMW3-F1
#
_cell.length_a   1.000
_cell.length_b   1.000
_cell.length_c   1.000
_cell.angle_alpha   90.00
_cell.angle_beta   90.00
_cell.angle_gamma   90.00
#
_symmetry.space_group_name_H-M   'P 1'
#
loop_
_entity.id
_entity.type
_entity.pdbx_description
1 polymer ?
#
loop_
_entity_poly.entity_id
_entity_poly.type
_entity_poly.pdbx_seq_one_letter_code
_entity_poly.pdbx_strand_id
1 'polypeptide(L)'
;MAPAALSECLKAFFGLILGSENSLPEFEQMQVPSLRSEACIQLARSLAQAYEVIYKGIMDPKNGYPDPRSLARHPPDQIRTILGI
;
A
#
# COMPACT_ATOMS: atom_id res chain seq x y z
N MET A 1 17.43 14.11 3.18
CA MET A 1 16.97 13.05 2.25
C MET A 1 15.58 13.46 1.78
N ALA A 2 15.35 13.57 0.47
CA ALA A 2 14.31 14.44 -0.09
C ALA A 2 12.88 13.86 0.08
N PRO A 3 11.96 14.60 0.73
CA PRO A 3 10.53 14.24 0.81
C PRO A 3 9.87 13.95 -0.55
N ALA A 4 10.43 14.50 -1.64
CA ALA A 4 9.99 14.26 -3.00
C ALA A 4 10.08 12.79 -3.42
N ALA A 5 11.17 12.09 -3.07
CA ALA A 5 11.33 10.68 -3.44
C ALA A 5 10.28 9.79 -2.76
N LEU A 6 9.98 10.06 -1.48
CA LEU A 6 8.93 9.36 -0.75
C LEU A 6 7.55 9.62 -1.36
N SER A 7 7.26 10.87 -1.74
CA SER A 7 6.00 11.24 -2.39
C SER A 7 5.81 10.50 -3.71
N GLU A 8 6.85 10.41 -4.55
CA GLU A 8 6.79 9.63 -5.79
C GLU A 8 6.61 8.13 -5.53
N CYS A 9 7.29 7.55 -4.54
CA CYS A 9 7.08 6.16 -4.14
C CYS A 9 5.64 5.90 -3.67
N LEU A 10 5.06 6.81 -2.88
CA LEU A 10 3.68 6.69 -2.40
C LEU A 10 2.67 6.84 -3.54
N LYS A 11 2.92 7.73 -4.50
CA LYS A 11 2.09 7.84 -5.71
C LYS A 11 2.12 6.54 -6.52
N ALA A 12 3.29 5.96 -6.72
CA ALA A 12 3.42 4.66 -7.40
C ALA A 12 2.68 3.55 -6.64
N PHE A 13 2.85 3.48 -5.32
CA PHE A 13 2.14 2.53 -4.46
C PHE A 13 0.61 2.67 -4.56
N PHE A 14 0.08 3.88 -4.46
CA PHE A 14 -1.35 4.12 -4.61
C PHE A 14 -1.85 3.85 -6.03
N GLY A 15 -1.05 4.12 -7.06
CA GLY A 15 -1.36 3.75 -8.43
C GLY A 15 -1.56 2.24 -8.62
N LEU A 16 -0.79 1.42 -7.91
CA LEU A 16 -0.92 -0.05 -7.92
C LEU A 16 -2.14 -0.58 -7.15
N ILE A 17 -2.62 0.15 -6.14
CA ILE A 17 -3.68 -0.34 -5.24
C ILE A 17 -5.05 0.25 -5.59
N LEU A 18 -5.10 1.48 -6.09
CA LEU A 18 -6.34 2.20 -6.45
C LEU A 18 -6.77 1.99 -7.90
N GLY A 19 -5.98 1.27 -8.71
CA GLY A 19 -6.47 0.64 -9.93
C GLY A 19 -6.79 1.57 -11.11
N SER A 20 -5.97 2.60 -11.38
CA SER A 20 -6.12 3.35 -12.63
C SER A 20 -5.38 2.74 -13.83
N GLU A 21 -4.32 1.95 -13.60
CA GLU A 21 -3.49 1.37 -14.67
C GLU A 21 -2.97 -0.05 -14.34
N ASN A 22 -2.69 -0.35 -13.07
CA ASN A 22 -2.18 -1.65 -12.62
C ASN A 22 -3.02 -2.15 -11.44
N SER A 23 -3.92 -3.10 -11.66
CA SER A 23 -4.54 -3.85 -10.57
C SER A 23 -3.51 -4.75 -9.89
N LEU A 24 -3.83 -5.22 -8.67
CA LEU A 24 -3.05 -6.29 -8.06
C LEU A 24 -3.00 -7.51 -8.99
N PRO A 25 -1.87 -8.23 -9.04
CA PRO A 25 -1.75 -9.42 -9.85
C PRO A 25 -2.83 -10.45 -9.46
N GLU A 26 -3.56 -10.93 -10.46
CA GLU A 26 -4.62 -11.93 -10.27
C GLU A 26 -4.06 -13.37 -10.28
N PHE A 27 -2.76 -13.53 -10.53
CA PHE A 27 -2.07 -14.81 -10.63
C PHE A 27 -2.77 -15.81 -11.57
N GLU A 28 -3.19 -15.36 -12.75
CA GLU A 28 -3.97 -16.14 -13.72
C GLU A 28 -3.32 -17.47 -14.14
N GLN A 29 -1.98 -17.53 -14.13
CA GLN A 29 -1.23 -18.76 -14.45
C GLN A 29 -1.38 -19.84 -13.38
N MET A 30 -1.83 -19.48 -12.18
CA MET A 30 -2.02 -20.39 -11.05
C MET A 30 -3.34 -21.16 -11.22
N GLN A 31 -3.24 -22.44 -11.58
CA GLN A 31 -4.39 -23.27 -11.95
C GLN A 31 -5.28 -23.68 -10.77
N VAL A 32 -4.72 -23.72 -9.55
CA VAL A 32 -5.45 -24.13 -8.35
C VAL A 32 -6.18 -22.90 -7.76
N PRO A 33 -7.53 -22.86 -7.76
CA PRO A 33 -8.28 -21.66 -7.35
C PRO A 33 -8.04 -21.25 -5.89
N SER A 34 -7.95 -22.22 -4.97
CA SER A 34 -7.70 -21.94 -3.55
C SER A 34 -6.32 -21.32 -3.31
N LEU A 35 -5.29 -21.80 -4.03
CA LEU A 35 -3.94 -21.28 -3.94
C LEU A 35 -3.85 -19.86 -4.52
N ARG A 36 -4.56 -19.60 -5.63
CA ARG A 36 -4.69 -18.27 -6.22
C ARG A 36 -5.33 -17.29 -5.24
N SER A 37 -6.46 -17.65 -4.64
CA SER A 37 -7.12 -16.82 -3.63
C SER A 37 -6.23 -16.54 -2.43
N GLU A 38 -5.53 -17.54 -1.91
CA GLU A 38 -4.58 -17.37 -0.80
C GLU A 38 -3.44 -16.43 -1.20
N ALA A 39 -2.86 -16.59 -2.39
CA ALA A 39 -1.79 -15.72 -2.89
C ALA A 39 -2.22 -14.25 -2.99
N CYS A 40 -3.43 -13.98 -3.52
CA CYS A 40 -4.00 -12.63 -3.57
C CYS A 40 -4.16 -12.03 -2.17
N ILE A 41 -4.71 -12.80 -1.22
CA ILE A 41 -4.91 -12.37 0.17
C ILE A 41 -3.57 -12.08 0.86
N GLN A 42 -2.58 -12.94 0.68
CA GLN A 42 -1.25 -12.76 1.27
C GLN A 42 -0.52 -11.55 0.68
N LEU A 43 -0.67 -11.30 -0.62
CA LEU A 43 -0.14 -10.11 -1.25
C LEU A 43 -0.79 -8.84 -0.67
N ALA A 44 -2.13 -8.81 -0.62
CA ALA A 44 -2.87 -7.71 -0.01
C ALA A 44 -2.42 -7.44 1.43
N ARG A 45 -2.29 -8.49 2.25
CA ARG A 45 -1.81 -8.36 3.64
C ARG A 45 -0.41 -7.79 3.72
N SER A 46 0.50 -8.26 2.87
CA SER A 46 1.89 -7.78 2.84
C SER A 46 1.96 -6.30 2.47
N LEU A 47 1.16 -5.86 1.50
CA LEU A 47 1.07 -4.46 1.10
C LEU A 47 0.49 -3.58 2.21
N ALA A 48 -0.59 -4.02 2.87
CA ALA A 48 -1.17 -3.29 3.98
C ALA A 48 -0.19 -3.14 5.16
N GLN A 49 0.52 -4.22 5.51
CA GLN A 49 1.53 -4.21 6.57
C GLN A 49 2.71 -3.28 6.23
N ALA A 50 3.21 -3.35 4.99
CA ALA A 50 4.28 -2.46 4.54
C ALA A 50 3.84 -0.99 4.61
N TYR A 51 2.63 -0.68 4.15
CA TYR A 51 2.07 0.67 4.25
C TYR A 51 1.91 1.13 5.70
N GLU A 52 1.49 0.25 6.61
CA GLU A 52 1.35 0.59 8.03
C GLU A 52 2.69 1.03 8.64
N VAL A 53 3.80 0.36 8.29
CA VAL A 53 5.14 0.76 8.74
C VAL A 53 5.50 2.15 8.19
N ILE A 54 5.25 2.39 6.90
CA ILE A 54 5.53 3.69 6.27
C ILE A 54 4.67 4.79 6.90
N TYR A 55 3.37 4.53 7.09
CA TYR A 55 2.42 5.47 7.70
C TYR A 55 2.86 5.87 9.12
N LYS A 56 3.23 4.88 9.95
CA LYS A 56 3.75 5.15 11.30
C LYS A 56 5.04 5.98 11.24
N GLY A 57 5.95 5.68 10.32
CA GLY A 57 7.16 6.47 10.12
C GLY A 57 6.86 7.92 9.72
N ILE A 58 5.91 8.14 8.82
CA ILE A 58 5.52 9.49 8.39
C ILE A 58 4.84 10.27 9.51
N MET A 59 3.96 9.60 10.26
CA MET A 59 3.17 10.21 11.34
C MET A 59 3.95 10.41 12.64
N ASP A 60 5.11 9.78 12.81
CA ASP A 60 5.96 10.00 13.97
C ASP A 60 6.58 11.41 13.93
N PRO A 61 6.25 12.29 14.90
CA PRO A 61 6.77 13.65 14.94
C PRO A 61 8.31 13.70 15.03
N LYS A 62 8.96 12.64 15.52
CA LYS A 62 10.44 12.56 15.58
C LYS A 62 11.10 12.53 14.21
N ASN A 63 10.38 12.11 13.18
CA ASN A 63 10.91 12.04 11.81
C ASN A 63 10.82 13.39 11.06
N GLY A 64 10.21 14.41 11.68
CA GLY A 64 10.31 15.80 11.23
C GLY A 64 9.61 16.12 9.91
N TYR A 65 8.62 15.31 9.50
CA TYR A 65 7.81 15.62 8.33
C TYR A 65 6.96 16.87 8.61
N PRO A 66 7.06 17.93 7.78
CA PRO A 66 6.37 19.20 8.04
C PRO A 66 4.85 19.10 7.87
N ASP A 67 4.39 18.20 7.01
CA ASP A 67 2.97 17.89 6.84
C ASP A 67 2.78 16.38 6.54
N PRO A 68 2.74 15.53 7.58
CA PRO A 68 2.57 14.09 7.44
C PRO A 68 1.29 13.67 6.71
N ARG A 69 0.23 14.47 6.85
CA ARG A 69 -1.10 14.13 6.33
C ARG A 69 -1.22 14.36 4.83
N SER A 70 -0.49 15.32 4.26
CA SER A 70 -0.46 15.47 2.80
C SER A 70 0.28 14.33 2.09
N LEU A 71 1.26 13.72 2.77
CA LEU A 71 2.01 12.55 2.29
C LEU A 71 1.22 11.25 2.45
N ALA A 72 0.72 10.97 3.65
CA ALA A 72 0.01 9.74 3.98
C ALA A 72 -1.48 10.01 4.24
N ARG A 73 -2.23 10.19 3.16
CA ARG A 73 -3.65 10.63 3.20
C ARG A 73 -4.60 9.56 3.75
N HIS A 74 -4.31 8.30 3.47
CA HIS A 74 -5.16 7.17 3.85
C HIS A 74 -4.63 6.51 5.13
N PRO A 75 -5.44 6.34 6.20
CA PRO A 75 -5.03 5.50 7.31
C PRO A 75 -4.87 4.04 6.87
N PRO A 76 -4.05 3.23 7.56
CA PRO A 76 -3.82 1.83 7.20
C PRO A 76 -5.11 1.01 7.11
N ASP A 77 -6.10 1.30 7.95
CA ASP A 77 -7.42 0.63 7.92
C ASP A 77 -8.16 0.88 6.59
N GLN A 78 -8.05 2.09 6.04
CA GLN A 78 -8.65 2.41 4.75
C GLN A 78 -7.97 1.62 3.62
N ILE A 79 -6.65 1.41 3.70
CA ILE A 79 -5.91 0.60 2.72
C ILE A 79 -6.30 -0.87 2.80
N ARG A 80 -6.52 -1.42 4.00
CA ARG A 80 -7.05 -2.78 4.17
C ARG A 80 -8.42 -2.94 3.51
N THR A 81 -9.32 -1.97 3.72
CA THR A 81 -10.63 -1.95 3.05
C THR A 81 -10.52 -1.91 1.53
N ILE A 82 -9.62 -1.09 0.97
CA ILE A 82 -9.40 -1.01 -0.49
C ILE A 82 -8.88 -2.35 -1.04
N LEU A 83 -7.99 -3.00 -0.28
CA LEU A 83 -7.41 -4.30 -0.63
C LEU A 83 -8.37 -5.49 -0.35
N GLY A 84 -9.54 -5.25 0.24
CA GLY A 84 -10.54 -6.27 0.54
C GLY A 84 -10.15 -7.25 1.66
N ILE A 85 -9.31 -6.82 2.61
CA ILE A 85 -8.81 -7.65 3.73
C ILE A 85 -9.08 -7.06 5.11
#